data_AF-X0TP94-F1
#
_entry.id   AF-X0TP94-F1
#
_cell.length_a   1.000
_cell.length_b   1.000
_cell.length_c   1.000
_cell.angle_alpha   90.00
_cell.angle_beta   90.00
_cell.angle_gamma   90.00
#
_symmetry.space_group_name_H-M   'P 1'
#
loop_
_entity.id
_entity.type
_entity.pdbx_description
1 polymer ?
#
loop_
_entity_poly.entity_id
_entity_poly.type
_entity_poly.pdbx_seq_one_letter_code
_entity_poly.pdbx_strand_id
1 'polypeptide(L)'
;MNIMFGNWTPLIWLVISLVPLFFMKRWINRHIQGLGLLLMGDNETATLLYFVLLLPGILIHELSHWLAAKLLGVRTGKISLWPSR
;
A
#
# COMPACT_ATOMS: atom_id res chain seq x y z
N MET A 1 10.83 28.24 -33.69
CA MET A 1 11.64 27.75 -32.56
C MET A 1 11.62 26.23 -32.63
N ASN A 2 12.55 25.64 -33.37
CA ASN A 2 12.47 24.25 -33.84
C ASN A 2 13.02 23.29 -32.78
N ILE A 3 12.34 22.17 -32.61
CA ILE A 3 12.30 21.35 -31.41
C ILE A 3 13.50 20.40 -31.39
N MET A 4 14.62 20.80 -30.80
CA MET A 4 15.81 19.94 -30.66
C MET A 4 15.69 18.88 -29.53
N PHE A 5 14.48 18.51 -29.11
CA PHE A 5 14.25 17.63 -27.94
C PHE A 5 13.90 16.17 -28.28
N GLY A 6 13.89 15.75 -29.55
CA GLY A 6 13.30 14.49 -30.04
C GLY A 6 13.56 13.20 -29.24
N ASN A 7 14.72 13.03 -28.58
CA ASN A 7 15.05 11.82 -27.81
C ASN A 7 14.96 11.98 -26.29
N TRP A 8 15.04 13.20 -25.76
CA TRP A 8 15.09 13.48 -24.31
C TRP A 8 13.77 14.02 -23.75
N THR A 9 12.86 14.47 -24.61
CA THR A 9 11.49 14.92 -24.23
C THR A 9 10.77 13.93 -23.30
N PRO A 10 10.80 12.60 -23.54
CA PRO A 10 10.12 11.64 -22.67
C PRO A 10 10.70 11.60 -21.26
N LEU A 11 12.03 11.73 -21.12
CA LEU A 11 12.70 11.77 -19.83
C LEU A 11 12.38 13.06 -19.06
N ILE A 12 12.29 14.19 -19.75
CA ILE A 12 11.89 15.46 -19.16
C ILE A 12 10.44 15.37 -18.64
N TRP A 13 9.52 14.80 -19.41
CA TRP A 13 8.14 14.56 -18.96
C TRP A 13 8.04 13.56 -17.81
N LEU A 14 8.89 12.53 -17.80
CA LEU A 14 8.99 11.58 -16.70
C LEU A 14 9.43 12.29 -15.42
N VAL A 15 10.47 13.13 -15.46
CA VAL A 15 10.89 13.90 -14.28
C VAL A 15 9.81 14.88 -13.84
N ILE A 16 9.21 15.61 -14.79
CA ILE A 16 8.12 16.57 -14.52
C ILE A 16 6.88 15.90 -13.92
N SER A 17 6.60 14.63 -14.22
CA SER A 17 5.49 13.88 -13.60
C SER A 17 5.88 13.24 -12.27
N LEU A 18 7.08 12.67 -12.16
CA LEU A 18 7.55 12.01 -10.94
C LEU A 18 7.79 12.99 -9.79
N VAL A 19 8.29 14.18 -10.05
CA VAL A 19 8.56 15.19 -9.01
C VAL A 19 7.27 15.58 -8.25
N PRO A 20 6.19 16.06 -8.91
CA PRO A 20 4.94 16.35 -8.22
C PRO A 20 4.31 15.10 -7.60
N LEU A 21 4.37 13.93 -8.24
CA LEU A 21 3.89 12.68 -7.64
C LEU A 21 4.63 12.32 -6.35
N PHE A 22 5.96 12.49 -6.32
CA PHE A 22 6.78 12.25 -5.14
C PHE A 22 6.42 13.21 -4.01
N PHE A 23 6.30 14.51 -4.32
CA PHE A 23 5.89 15.51 -3.34
C PHE A 23 4.48 15.26 -2.81
N MET A 24 3.53 14.92 -3.68
CA MET A 24 2.15 14.62 -3.31
C MET A 24 2.07 13.35 -2.45
N LYS A 25 2.79 12.29 -2.81
CA LYS A 25 2.92 11.07 -2.00
C LYS A 25 3.51 11.37 -0.62
N ARG A 26 4.56 12.20 -0.55
CA ARG A 26 5.20 12.59 0.72
C ARG A 26 4.30 13.49 1.55
N TRP A 27 3.52 14.37 0.92
CA TRP A 27 2.58 15.26 1.59
C TRP A 27 1.40 14.50 2.18
N ILE A 28 0.79 13.58 1.41
CA ILE A 28 -0.31 12.73 1.85
C ILE A 28 0.15 11.82 2.99
N ASN A 29 1.30 11.14 2.86
CA ASN A 29 1.81 10.27 3.93
C ASN A 29 2.08 11.05 5.23
N ARG A 30 2.67 12.25 5.14
CA ARG A 30 2.91 13.07 6.32
C ARG A 30 1.63 13.62 6.93
N HIS A 31 0.62 13.95 6.13
CA HIS A 31 -0.68 14.38 6.64
C HIS A 31 -1.44 13.23 7.30
N ILE A 32 -1.45 12.03 6.72
CA ILE A 32 -2.08 10.86 7.33
C ILE A 32 -1.37 10.47 8.62
N GLN A 33 -0.03 10.48 8.64
CA GLN A 33 0.75 10.23 9.85
C GLN A 33 0.54 11.32 10.90
N GLY A 34 0.52 12.60 10.51
CA GLY A 34 0.30 13.74 11.41
C GLY A 34 -1.12 13.81 11.97
N LEU A 35 -2.13 13.49 11.16
CA LEU A 35 -3.51 13.35 11.62
C LEU A 35 -3.66 12.14 12.56
N GLY A 36 -2.98 11.02 12.27
CA GLY A 36 -2.90 9.89 13.19
C GLY A 36 -2.25 10.28 14.54
N LEU A 37 -1.25 11.16 14.51
CA LEU A 37 -0.51 11.60 15.69
C LEU A 37 -1.30 12.62 16.52
N LEU A 38 -1.99 13.57 15.87
CA LEU A 38 -2.80 14.61 16.51
C LEU A 38 -4.15 14.11 17.03
N LEU A 39 -4.72 13.06 16.44
CA LEU A 39 -6.01 12.52 16.87
C LEU A 39 -5.92 11.53 18.03
N MET A 40 -4.78 10.83 18.25
CA MET A 40 -4.75 9.71 19.21
C MET A 40 -3.51 9.56 20.11
N GLY A 41 -2.40 10.27 19.89
CA GLY A 41 -1.34 10.41 20.91
C GLY A 41 -0.58 9.14 21.35
N ASP A 42 -0.78 7.96 20.74
CA ASP A 42 -0.04 6.73 21.10
C ASP A 42 0.18 5.77 19.91
N ASN A 43 1.30 5.03 19.95
CA ASN A 43 1.87 4.16 18.91
C ASN A 43 0.99 2.93 18.59
N GLU A 44 0.08 2.58 19.51
CA GLU A 44 -0.81 1.42 19.39
C GLU A 44 -1.88 1.60 18.30
N THR A 45 -2.33 2.83 18.03
CA THR A 45 -3.44 3.03 17.08
C THR A 45 -3.02 3.08 15.62
N ALA A 46 -1.77 3.46 15.31
CA ALA A 46 -1.22 3.32 13.96
C ALA A 46 -1.20 1.84 13.53
N THR A 47 -0.92 0.94 14.48
CA THR A 47 -1.00 -0.50 14.29
C THR A 47 -2.44 -0.95 14.06
N LEU A 48 -3.40 -0.42 14.82
CA LEU A 48 -4.84 -0.71 14.67
C LEU A 48 -5.42 -0.22 13.34
N LEU A 49 -5.05 0.96 12.86
CA LEU A 49 -5.49 1.49 11.56
C LEU A 49 -4.89 0.69 10.40
N TYR A 50 -3.60 0.33 10.50
CA TYR A 50 -2.95 -0.55 9.53
C TYR A 50 -3.59 -1.93 9.51
N PHE A 51 -3.93 -2.47 10.68
CA PHE A 51 -4.64 -3.73 10.83
C PHE A 51 -6.05 -3.67 10.23
N VAL A 52 -6.85 -2.63 10.51
CA VAL A 52 -8.19 -2.45 9.93
C VAL A 52 -8.12 -2.27 8.41
N LEU A 53 -7.10 -1.59 7.89
CA LEU A 53 -6.90 -1.40 6.45
C LEU A 53 -6.48 -2.70 5.75
N LEU A 54 -5.62 -3.51 6.39
CA LEU A 54 -5.15 -4.78 5.83
C LEU A 54 -6.10 -5.96 6.08
N LEU A 55 -6.93 -5.91 7.11
CA LEU A 55 -7.91 -6.94 7.46
C LEU A 55 -8.77 -7.40 6.29
N PRO A 56 -9.42 -6.52 5.49
CA PRO A 56 -10.20 -6.97 4.34
C PRO A 56 -9.34 -7.69 3.30
N GLY A 57 -8.10 -7.27 3.10
CA GLY A 57 -7.15 -7.93 2.18
C GLY A 57 -6.71 -9.30 2.66
N ILE A 58 -6.41 -9.44 3.95
CA ILE A 58 -6.05 -10.71 4.60
C ILE A 58 -7.22 -11.70 4.51
N LEU A 59 -8.45 -11.24 4.75
CA LEU A 59 -9.65 -12.09 4.61
C LEU A 59 -9.81 -12.62 3.18
N ILE A 60 -9.63 -11.78 2.16
CA ILE A 60 -9.72 -12.20 0.76
C ILE A 60 -8.60 -13.18 0.40
N HIS A 61 -7.38 -12.92 0.87
CA HIS A 61 -6.22 -13.78 0.66
C HIS A 61 -6.44 -15.19 1.25
N GLU A 62 -6.88 -15.26 2.50
CA GLU A 62 -7.13 -16.52 3.20
C GLU A 62 -8.32 -17.27 2.59
N LEU A 63 -9.40 -16.56 2.23
CA LEU A 63 -10.54 -17.16 1.54
C LEU A 63 -10.14 -17.73 0.18
N SER A 64 -9.24 -17.06 -0.54
CA SER A 64 -8.70 -17.54 -1.81
C SER A 64 -7.86 -18.81 -1.62
N HIS A 65 -7.04 -18.86 -0.56
CA HIS A 65 -6.31 -20.07 -0.20
C HIS A 65 -7.25 -21.22 0.18
N TRP A 66 -8.32 -20.94 0.93
CA TRP A 66 -9.33 -21.93 1.26
C TRP A 66 -10.09 -22.45 0.04
N LEU A 67 -10.49 -21.56 -0.87
CA LEU A 67 -11.13 -21.94 -2.13
C LEU A 67 -10.18 -22.77 -3.00
N ALA A 68 -8.92 -22.35 -3.15
CA ALA A 68 -7.92 -23.08 -3.92
C ALA A 68 -7.67 -24.48 -3.33
N ALA A 69 -7.51 -24.58 -2.01
CA ALA A 69 -7.34 -25.85 -1.31
C ALA A 69 -8.56 -26.77 -1.46
N LYS A 70 -9.78 -26.21 -1.38
CA LYS A 70 -11.03 -26.94 -1.60
C LYS A 70 -11.17 -27.45 -3.03
N LEU A 71 -10.78 -26.65 -4.02
CA LEU A 71 -10.78 -27.04 -5.43
C LEU A 71 -9.72 -28.11 -5.74
N LEU A 72 -8.55 -28.03 -5.10
CA LEU A 72 -7.45 -28.97 -5.28
C LEU A 72 -7.56 -30.22 -4.39
N GLY A 73 -8.52 -30.28 -3.47
CA GLY A 73 -8.70 -31.38 -2.51
C GLY A 73 -7.58 -31.48 -1.46
N VAL A 74 -6.84 -30.40 -1.23
CA VAL A 74 -5.70 -30.35 -0.30
C VAL A 74 -6.13 -29.69 1.01
N ARG A 75 -5.54 -30.12 2.14
CA ARG A 75 -5.84 -29.51 3.45
C ARG A 75 -5.26 -28.09 3.52
N THR A 76 -6.07 -27.11 3.90
CA THR A 76 -5.59 -25.76 4.23
C THR A 76 -4.67 -25.81 5.46
N GLY A 77 -3.51 -25.13 5.37
CA GLY A 77 -2.63 -24.90 6.52
C GLY A 77 -3.32 -24.07 7.61
N LYS A 78 -2.72 -23.98 8.81
CA LYS A 78 -3.27 -23.25 9.95
C LYS A 78 -3.52 -21.79 9.59
N ILE A 79 -4.78 -21.36 9.67
CA ILE A 79 -5.20 -19.96 9.52
C ILE A 79 -4.47 -19.15 10.61
N SER A 80 -3.42 -18.43 10.24
CA SER A 80 -2.66 -17.57 11.15
C SER A 80 -3.10 -16.13 10.92
N LEU A 81 -4.11 -15.69 11.66
CA LEU A 81 -4.53 -14.29 11.71
C LEU A 81 -3.52 -13.38 12.44
N TRP A 82 -2.47 -13.97 13.02
CA TRP A 82 -1.45 -13.25 13.76
C TRP A 82 -0.18 -13.10 12.91
N PRO A 83 0.43 -11.90 12.83
CA PRO A 83 1.73 -11.74 12.20
C PRO A 83 2.77 -12.47 13.07
N SER A 84 3.22 -13.63 12.62
CA SER A 84 4.47 -14.20 13.12
C SER A 84 5.59 -13.35 12.58
N ARG A 85 6.41 -12.83 13.50
CA ARG A 85 7.65 -12.11 13.20
C ARG A 85 8.63 -12.99 12.43
#